data_AF-A0A2V9SY92-F1
#
_entry.id   AF-A0A2V9SY92-F1
#
_cell.length_a   1.000
_cell.length_b   1.000
_cell.length_c   1.000
_cell.angle_alpha   90.00
_cell.angle_beta   90.00
_cell.angle_gamma   90.00
#
_symmetry.space_group_name_H-M   'P 1'
#
loop_
_entity.id
_entity.type
_entity.pdbx_description
1 polymer ?
#
loop_
_entity_poly.entity_id
_entity_poly.type
_entity_poly.pdbx_seq_one_letter_code
_entity_poly.pdbx_strand_id
1 'polypeptide(L)'
;MHPNHVDLYAGFYGVALVPNSFDLGRGVAVSQTYAHFMAPFMMAFARAPPGKHHPGPWKAAKGGIFIDITAELFLPASTSAQQLDRMNTVWWIAALMRLHAANAISVPVISSERFASIPVIEQEPHLWPMEIHTPRLFPEGSDVR
;
A
#
# COMPACT_ATOMS: atom_id res chain seq x y z
N MET A 1 -2.92 -11.19 11.69
CA MET A 1 -1.47 -11.27 11.42
C MET A 1 -0.84 -9.97 11.92
N HIS A 2 0.32 -10.00 12.58
CA HIS A 2 0.96 -8.79 13.11
C HIS A 2 2.14 -8.40 12.20
N PRO A 3 2.24 -7.14 11.72
CA PRO A 3 3.26 -6.73 10.73
C PRO A 3 4.71 -6.87 11.23
N ASN A 4 4.90 -6.93 12.56
CA ASN A 4 6.21 -7.12 13.15
C ASN A 4 6.80 -8.55 13.00
N HIS A 5 6.02 -9.52 12.50
CA HIS A 5 6.42 -10.94 12.47
C HIS A 5 6.33 -11.58 11.08
N VAL A 6 6.15 -10.77 10.04
CA VAL A 6 5.98 -11.25 8.66
C VAL A 6 6.76 -10.40 7.69
N ASP A 7 6.98 -10.96 6.51
CA ASP A 7 7.47 -10.22 5.35
C ASP A 7 6.45 -9.13 5.00
N LEU A 8 6.96 -7.96 4.60
CA LEU A 8 6.12 -6.83 4.20
C LEU A 8 6.43 -6.46 2.75
N TYR A 9 5.36 -6.22 1.99
CA TYR A 9 5.40 -5.74 0.62
C TYR A 9 4.66 -4.40 0.56
N ALA A 10 5.40 -3.30 0.58
CA ALA A 10 4.82 -1.96 0.55
C ALA A 10 4.62 -1.52 -0.90
N GLY A 11 3.37 -1.34 -1.32
CA GLY A 11 3.07 -0.87 -2.66
C GLY A 11 3.39 0.62 -2.77
N PHE A 12 4.08 1.00 -3.84
CA PHE A 12 4.34 2.39 -4.19
C PHE A 12 3.45 2.86 -5.33
N TYR A 13 2.93 4.07 -5.17
CA TYR A 13 2.30 4.86 -6.22
C TYR A 13 3.20 6.06 -6.57
N GLY A 14 3.10 6.54 -7.81
CA GLY A 14 3.80 7.76 -8.24
C GLY A 14 5.29 7.56 -8.53
N VAL A 15 5.73 6.31 -8.73
CA VAL A 15 7.11 5.96 -9.06
C VAL A 15 7.16 5.13 -10.34
N ALA A 16 8.09 5.46 -11.22
CA ALA A 16 8.51 4.61 -12.33
C ALA A 16 9.92 4.12 -12.03
N LEU A 17 10.08 2.83 -11.77
CA LEU A 17 11.37 2.24 -11.41
C LEU A 17 12.22 2.02 -12.66
N VAL A 18 13.43 2.57 -12.70
CA VAL A 18 14.45 2.28 -13.72
C VAL A 18 15.80 2.19 -13.00
N PRO A 19 16.45 1.01 -12.89
CA PRO A 19 16.06 -0.30 -13.44
C PRO A 19 14.83 -0.93 -12.76
N ASN A 20 14.33 -2.06 -13.29
CA ASN A 20 13.11 -2.73 -12.82
C ASN A 20 13.21 -3.34 -11.41
N SER A 21 14.41 -3.35 -10.82
CA SER A 21 14.64 -3.67 -9.41
C SER A 21 15.99 -3.14 -8.94
N PHE A 22 16.10 -2.79 -7.67
CA PHE A 22 17.40 -2.56 -7.02
C PHE A 22 17.39 -3.02 -5.55
N ASP A 23 18.58 -3.44 -5.10
CA ASP A 23 18.84 -3.90 -3.73
C ASP A 23 19.20 -2.71 -2.85
N LEU A 24 18.59 -2.63 -1.66
CA LEU A 24 18.86 -1.65 -0.62
C LEU A 24 19.76 -2.22 0.50
N GLY A 25 20.18 -3.47 0.35
CA GLY A 25 20.96 -4.22 1.31
C GLY A 25 20.10 -4.96 2.34
N ARG A 26 20.71 -5.94 3.03
CA ARG A 26 20.04 -6.74 4.08
C ARG A 26 18.73 -7.41 3.61
N GLY A 27 18.68 -7.81 2.33
CA GLY A 27 17.53 -8.45 1.72
C GLY A 27 16.36 -7.51 1.44
N VAL A 28 16.50 -6.21 1.72
CA VAL A 28 15.50 -5.19 1.38
C VAL A 28 15.67 -4.82 -0.09
N ALA A 29 14.59 -4.86 -0.86
CA ALA A 29 14.66 -4.55 -2.28
C ALA A 29 13.43 -3.77 -2.74
N VAL A 30 13.60 -2.93 -3.76
CA VAL A 30 12.49 -2.34 -4.50
C VAL A 30 12.42 -3.01 -5.86
N SER A 31 11.21 -3.39 -6.29
CA SER A 31 10.99 -4.00 -7.61
C SER A 31 9.71 -3.49 -8.26
N GLN A 32 9.64 -3.52 -9.58
CA GLN A 32 8.41 -3.23 -10.31
C GLN A 32 7.34 -4.28 -10.00
N THR A 33 6.10 -3.82 -9.94
CA THR A 33 4.92 -4.68 -9.82
C THR A 33 3.73 -3.98 -10.47
N TYR A 34 2.58 -4.65 -10.53
CA TYR A 34 1.33 -3.98 -10.86
C TYR A 34 0.20 -4.51 -10.01
N ALA A 35 -0.51 -3.61 -9.34
CA ALA A 35 -1.79 -3.91 -8.70
C ALA A 35 -2.69 -2.67 -8.72
N HIS A 36 -3.95 -2.85 -9.10
CA HIS A 36 -4.98 -1.83 -8.96
C HIS A 36 -5.63 -1.97 -7.58
N PHE A 37 -5.19 -1.16 -6.62
CA PHE A 37 -5.76 -1.18 -5.27
C PHE A 37 -7.02 -0.33 -5.24
N MET A 38 -8.18 -0.97 -5.00
CA MET A 38 -9.47 -0.30 -5.03
C MET A 38 -10.32 -0.63 -3.79
N ALA A 39 -11.01 0.39 -3.30
CA ALA A 39 -12.04 0.30 -2.27
C ALA A 39 -13.36 0.84 -2.88
N PRO A 40 -14.14 -0.03 -3.57
CA PRO A 40 -15.41 0.38 -4.13
C PRO A 40 -16.42 0.69 -3.02
N PHE A 41 -17.34 1.62 -3.27
CA PHE A 41 -18.43 1.88 -2.32
C PHE A 41 -19.40 0.70 -2.27
N MET A 42 -19.48 0.06 -1.10
CA MET A 42 -20.45 -0.99 -0.80
C MET A 42 -21.52 -0.43 0.14
N MET A 43 -22.77 -0.44 -0.30
CA MET A 43 -23.90 0.10 0.47
C MET A 43 -24.79 -1.02 1.00
N ALA A 44 -25.15 -0.93 2.27
CA ALA A 44 -26.22 -1.70 2.87
C ALA A 44 -27.44 -0.80 3.11
N PHE A 45 -28.64 -1.35 2.93
CA PHE A 45 -29.89 -0.59 3.02
C PHE A 45 -30.67 -0.82 4.32
N ALA A 46 -30.04 -1.50 5.29
CA ALA A 46 -30.58 -1.63 6.63
C ALA A 46 -29.46 -1.63 7.70
N ARG A 47 -29.84 -1.26 8.92
CA ARG A 47 -28.93 -1.14 10.06
C ARG A 47 -28.56 -2.52 10.61
N ALA A 48 -27.29 -2.71 10.97
CA ALA A 48 -26.85 -3.89 11.69
C ALA A 48 -27.37 -3.89 13.14
N PRO A 49 -27.86 -5.02 13.66
CA PRO A 49 -28.00 -5.23 15.10
C PRO A 49 -26.64 -5.06 15.83
N PRO A 50 -26.62 -4.75 17.13
CA PRO A 50 -25.38 -4.64 17.90
C PRO A 50 -24.48 -5.88 17.74
N GLY A 51 -23.21 -5.66 17.34
CA GLY A 51 -22.21 -6.71 17.16
C GLY A 51 -22.41 -7.63 15.96
N LYS A 52 -23.30 -7.29 15.01
CA LYS A 52 -23.53 -8.05 13.78
C LYS A 52 -23.08 -7.24 12.56
N HIS A 53 -22.92 -7.93 11.43
CA HIS A 53 -22.71 -7.28 10.14
C HIS A 53 -24.02 -6.65 9.62
N HIS A 54 -23.91 -5.68 8.71
CA HIS A 54 -25.08 -5.12 8.04
C HIS A 54 -25.79 -6.19 7.22
N PRO A 55 -27.11 -6.38 7.35
CA PRO A 55 -27.82 -7.38 6.55
C PRO A 55 -27.89 -6.95 5.08
N GLY A 56 -28.10 -7.93 4.20
CA GLY A 56 -28.42 -7.67 2.80
C GLY A 56 -29.81 -7.01 2.61
N PRO A 57 -30.10 -6.49 1.42
CA PRO A 57 -29.24 -6.51 0.23
C PRO A 57 -28.06 -5.53 0.36
N TRP A 58 -26.94 -5.89 -0.24
CA TRP A 58 -25.81 -4.99 -0.46
C TRP A 58 -25.74 -4.61 -1.93
N LYS A 59 -25.31 -3.38 -2.22
CA LYS A 59 -25.12 -2.90 -3.60
C LYS A 59 -23.77 -2.20 -3.74
N ALA A 60 -23.00 -2.63 -4.72
CA ALA A 60 -21.85 -1.87 -5.19
C ALA A 60 -22.36 -0.58 -5.88
N ALA A 61 -21.89 0.56 -5.42
CA ALA A 61 -22.20 1.86 -5.97
C ALA A 61 -21.05 2.37 -6.85
N LYS A 62 -21.37 3.27 -7.78
CA LYS A 62 -20.35 3.94 -8.60
C LYS A 62 -19.50 4.87 -7.73
N GLY A 63 -18.19 4.83 -7.90
CA GLY A 63 -17.22 5.61 -7.13
C GLY A 63 -16.40 4.73 -6.20
N GLY A 64 -15.64 5.38 -5.32
CA GLY A 64 -14.71 4.73 -4.41
C GLY A 64 -13.31 5.34 -4.52
N ILE A 65 -12.34 4.64 -3.94
CA ILE A 65 -10.93 5.03 -4.00
C ILE A 65 -10.21 3.99 -4.85
N PHE A 66 -9.32 4.45 -5.71
CA PHE A 66 -8.50 3.59 -6.55
C PHE A 66 -7.10 4.18 -6.72
N ILE A 67 -6.09 3.33 -6.63
CA ILE A 67 -4.68 3.70 -6.70
C ILE A 67 -3.92 2.61 -7.44
N ASP A 68 -3.18 2.98 -8.48
CA ASP A 68 -2.30 2.05 -9.20
C ASP A 68 -0.96 1.93 -8.46
N ILE A 69 -0.61 0.71 -8.08
CA ILE A 69 0.67 0.35 -7.51
C ILE A 69 1.58 -0.11 -8.65
N THR A 70 2.72 0.54 -8.83
CA THR A 70 3.65 0.30 -9.95
C THR A 70 5.02 -0.21 -9.51
N ALA A 71 5.31 -0.16 -8.21
CA ALA A 71 6.47 -0.77 -7.60
C ALA A 71 6.14 -1.26 -6.19
N GLU A 72 6.95 -2.14 -5.64
CA GLU A 72 6.84 -2.63 -4.27
C GLU A 72 8.21 -2.60 -3.58
N LEU A 73 8.23 -2.20 -2.31
CA LEU A 73 9.33 -2.44 -1.39
C LEU A 73 9.09 -3.78 -0.70
N PHE A 74 10.04 -4.71 -0.82
CA PHE A 74 10.12 -5.90 -0.01
C PHE A 74 10.98 -5.64 1.24
N LEU A 75 10.41 -5.89 2.42
CA LEU A 75 11.10 -5.87 3.71
C LEU A 75 11.00 -7.27 4.35
N PRO A 76 12.09 -8.06 4.38
CA PRO A 76 12.10 -9.39 5.02
C PRO A 76 11.77 -9.30 6.51
N ALA A 77 11.04 -10.26 7.06
CA ALA A 77 10.72 -10.38 8.50
C ALA A 77 11.97 -10.39 9.38
N SER A 78 13.06 -10.94 8.85
CA SER A 78 14.37 -11.01 9.50
C SER A 78 15.09 -9.66 9.57
N THR A 79 14.69 -8.68 8.76
CA THR A 79 15.32 -7.36 8.75
C THR A 79 14.72 -6.48 9.85
N SER A 80 15.59 -5.95 10.70
CA SER A 80 15.25 -5.05 11.80
C SER A 80 16.13 -3.80 11.79
N ALA A 81 15.51 -2.65 12.03
CA ALA A 81 16.18 -1.43 12.42
C ALA A 81 15.92 -1.23 13.91
N GLN A 82 16.96 -1.24 14.75
CA GLN A 82 16.83 -1.33 16.22
C GLN A 82 15.92 -0.25 16.84
N GLN A 83 15.79 0.91 16.19
CA GLN A 83 15.02 2.06 16.67
C GLN A 83 13.65 2.21 16.01
N LEU A 84 13.31 1.40 15.00
CA LEU A 84 12.05 1.52 14.26
C LEU A 84 11.34 0.17 14.24
N ASP A 85 10.03 0.19 14.46
CA ASP A 85 9.23 -0.96 14.06
C ASP A 85 9.24 -1.13 12.53
N ARG A 86 8.69 -2.24 12.06
CA ARG A 86 8.76 -2.61 10.63
C ARG A 86 7.94 -1.67 9.76
N MET A 87 6.82 -1.16 10.27
CA MET A 87 5.97 -0.20 9.57
C MET A 87 6.68 1.15 9.40
N ASN A 88 7.29 1.62 10.49
CA ASN A 88 8.11 2.82 10.53
C ASN A 88 9.39 2.70 9.69
N THR A 89 9.94 1.49 9.55
CA THR A 89 11.05 1.21 8.62
C THR A 89 10.61 1.42 7.17
N VAL A 90 9.45 0.88 6.78
CA VAL A 90 8.86 1.12 5.44
C VAL A 90 8.65 2.62 5.21
N TRP A 91 8.05 3.31 6.18
CA TRP A 91 7.82 4.76 6.09
C TRP A 91 9.10 5.57 5.97
N TRP A 92 10.14 5.19 6.71
CA TRP A 92 11.42 5.86 6.65
C TRP A 92 12.08 5.70 5.27
N ILE A 93 12.06 4.49 4.71
CA ILE A 93 12.54 4.25 3.33
C ILE A 93 11.74 5.07 2.33
N ALA A 94 10.40 5.07 2.42
CA ALA A 94 9.54 5.87 1.55
C ALA A 94 9.84 7.37 1.66
N ALA A 95 10.10 7.88 2.87
CA ALA A 95 10.48 9.28 3.09
C ALA A 95 11.83 9.62 2.42
N LEU A 96 12.83 8.73 2.52
CA LEU A 96 14.11 8.90 1.83
C LEU A 96 13.96 8.88 0.30
N MET A 97 13.11 7.99 -0.22
CA MET A 97 12.79 7.95 -1.66
C MET A 97 12.12 9.24 -2.12
N ARG A 98 11.18 9.78 -1.33
CA ARG A 98 10.54 11.08 -1.61
C ARG A 98 11.55 12.22 -1.65
N LEU A 99 12.49 12.23 -0.71
CA LEU A 99 13.55 13.23 -0.64
C LEU A 99 14.49 13.15 -1.84
N HIS A 100 14.76 11.95 -2.35
CA HIS A 100 15.67 11.74 -3.48
C HIS A 100 15.03 11.99 -4.85
N ALA A 101 13.85 11.42 -5.10
CA ALA A 101 13.28 11.34 -6.46
C ALA A 101 12.14 12.33 -6.70
N ALA A 102 11.07 12.28 -5.89
CA ALA A 102 9.92 13.15 -6.03
C ALA A 102 9.00 13.09 -4.80
N ASN A 103 8.36 14.21 -4.48
CA ASN A 103 7.31 14.28 -3.46
C ASN A 103 6.03 13.50 -3.81
N ALA A 104 5.91 13.00 -5.05
CA ALA A 104 4.73 12.29 -5.54
C ALA A 104 4.68 10.81 -5.10
N ILE A 105 5.78 10.25 -4.58
CA ILE A 105 5.83 8.86 -4.12
C ILE A 105 4.94 8.69 -2.89
N SER A 106 4.01 7.73 -2.92
CA SER A 106 3.20 7.36 -1.77
C SER A 106 3.17 5.85 -1.54
N VAL A 107 2.86 5.44 -0.31
CA VAL A 107 2.67 4.04 0.10
C VAL A 107 1.20 3.84 0.45
N PRO A 108 0.31 3.62 -0.53
CA PRO A 108 -1.13 3.48 -0.27
C PRO A 108 -1.47 2.29 0.62
N VAL A 109 -0.75 1.18 0.47
CA VAL A 109 -1.05 -0.09 1.13
C VAL A 109 0.21 -0.93 1.29
N ILE A 110 0.25 -1.69 2.39
CA ILE A 110 1.26 -2.71 2.65
C ILE A 110 0.56 -4.06 2.68
N SER A 111 1.16 -5.06 2.07
CA SER A 111 0.66 -6.43 1.98
C SER A 111 1.57 -7.38 2.76
N SER A 112 0.97 -8.44 3.32
CA SER A 112 1.72 -9.60 3.82
C SER A 112 2.29 -10.48 2.72
N GLU A 113 1.86 -10.24 1.48
CA GLU A 113 2.16 -11.05 0.30
C GLU A 113 2.65 -10.18 -0.85
N ARG A 114 3.56 -10.71 -1.66
CA ARG A 114 4.04 -10.03 -2.86
C ARG A 114 2.88 -9.73 -3.81
N PHE A 115 2.77 -8.49 -4.31
CA PHE A 115 1.61 -8.10 -5.13
C PHE A 115 1.45 -8.97 -6.37
N ALA A 116 2.56 -9.32 -7.03
CA ALA A 116 2.56 -10.17 -8.21
C ALA A 116 2.13 -11.64 -7.92
N SER A 117 2.22 -12.09 -6.67
CA SER A 117 1.84 -13.44 -6.26
C SER A 117 0.39 -13.54 -5.78
N ILE A 118 -0.21 -12.44 -5.33
CA ILE A 118 -1.58 -12.41 -4.78
C ILE A 118 -2.63 -13.09 -5.70
N PRO A 119 -2.61 -12.94 -7.04
CA PRO A 119 -3.62 -13.56 -7.89
C PRO A 119 -3.62 -15.09 -7.91
N VAL A 120 -2.55 -15.74 -7.44
CA VAL A 120 -2.35 -17.20 -7.56
C VAL A 120 -2.23 -17.92 -6.21
N ILE A 121 -2.25 -17.20 -5.10
CA ILE A 121 -2.20 -17.78 -3.75
C ILE A 121 -3.62 -18.11 -3.26
N GLU A 122 -3.74 -19.18 -2.46
CA GLU A 122 -5.02 -19.57 -1.85
C GLU A 122 -5.32 -18.77 -0.58
N GLN A 123 -4.27 -18.36 0.15
CA GLN A 123 -4.43 -17.59 1.38
C GLN A 123 -4.88 -16.16 1.09
N GLU A 124 -5.78 -15.65 1.93
CA GLU A 124 -6.20 -14.25 1.88
C GLU A 124 -5.04 -13.34 2.33
N PRO A 125 -4.54 -12.43 1.47
CA PRO A 125 -3.47 -11.52 1.86
C PRO A 125 -4.00 -10.55 2.92
N HIS A 126 -3.16 -10.24 3.91
CA HIS A 126 -3.47 -9.18 4.85
C HIS A 126 -2.98 -7.85 4.30
N LEU A 127 -3.90 -6.90 4.12
CA LEU A 127 -3.60 -5.55 3.64
C LEU A 127 -3.70 -4.54 4.80
N TRP A 128 -2.67 -3.71 4.94
CA TRP A 128 -2.64 -2.55 5.83
C TRP A 128 -2.70 -1.27 5.00
N PRO A 129 -3.90 -0.66 4.85
CA PRO A 129 -4.07 0.73 4.41
C PRO A 129 -3.14 1.71 5.14
N MET A 130 -2.44 2.57 4.41
CA MET A 130 -1.59 3.61 5.00
C MET A 130 -1.94 4.98 4.43
N GLU A 131 -1.50 5.31 3.22
CA GLU A 131 -1.61 6.66 2.64
C GLU A 131 -2.77 6.80 1.65
N ILE A 132 -3.93 6.19 1.98
CA ILE A 132 -5.13 6.20 1.13
C ILE A 132 -5.71 7.62 0.97
N HIS A 133 -5.47 8.49 1.96
CA HIS A 133 -5.92 9.88 1.95
C HIS A 133 -4.73 10.81 2.15
N THR A 134 -4.19 11.36 1.07
CA THR A 134 -3.18 12.41 1.15
C THR A 134 -3.62 13.64 0.36
N PRO A 135 -4.06 14.73 1.04
CA PRO A 135 -3.94 16.05 0.45
C PRO A 135 -2.46 16.28 0.18
N ARG A 136 -2.08 16.37 -1.09
CA ARG A 136 -0.69 16.64 -1.45
C ARG A 136 -0.44 18.14 -1.24
N LEU A 137 0.71 18.46 -0.68
CA LEU A 137 1.23 19.82 -0.74
C LEU A 137 1.64 20.09 -2.19
N PHE A 138 0.68 20.55 -2.97
CA PHE A 138 0.93 21.11 -4.29
C PHE A 138 1.52 22.52 -4.11
N PRO A 139 2.57 22.90 -4.86
CA PRO A 139 2.96 24.29 -4.95
C PRO A 139 1.75 25.12 -5.40
N GLU A 140 1.50 26.28 -4.77
CA GLU A 140 0.48 27.23 -5.25
C GLU A 140 0.71 27.48 -6.75
N GLY A 141 -0.34 27.29 -7.56
CA GLY A 141 -0.30 27.47 -9.01
C GLY A 141 -0.02 26.20 -9.84
N SER A 142 0.07 25.02 -9.23
CA SER A 142 0.04 23.76 -9.98
C SER A 142 -1.41 23.36 -10.30
N ASP A 143 -1.98 24.02 -11.30
CA ASP A 143 -3.23 23.59 -11.93
C ASP A 143 -3.04 22.17 -12.50
N VAL A 144 -3.68 21.19 -11.88
CA VAL A 144 -3.90 19.88 -12.50
C VAL A 144 -5.07 20.05 -13.46
N ARG A 145 -4.76 20.11 -14.76
CA ARG A 145 -5.72 19.87 -15.85
C ARG A 145 -6.06 18.39 -15.94
#